data_AF-A0A1H6F3M1-F1
#
_entry.id   AF-A0A1H6F3M1-F1
#
_cell.length_a   1.000
_cell.length_b   1.000
_cell.length_c   1.000
_cell.angle_alpha   90.00
_cell.angle_beta   90.00
_cell.angle_gamma   90.00
#
_symmetry.space_group_name_H-M   'P 1'
#
loop_
_entity.id
_entity.type
_entity.pdbx_description
1 polymer ?
#
loop_
_entity_poly.entity_id
_entity_poly.type
_entity_poly.pdbx_seq_one_letter_code
_entity_poly.pdbx_strand_id
1 'polypeptide(L)'
;MPTTIKTPLFLILLSLTMSSAALDDADIVQGLEALGDLETAYPLAMQVTQQENSYKAWRDLAKKYHQYDNDNQAYLAAWSAVKKLNLENAYRDFLKLRPQSPLNAQTIHALFLLSRELDTIQGYLRLMEDFPNTPEAVQALLRIHEIAFSRAQEKHQPDIYDAFVQTFTGAKQIPQVIELAYQAEKTNLITQDEKTTDSGHERLARRLFNEVREAEKANNVLVMDRKYRLLGLDRFKDTQVYTELLDREERLSYHQRQSQQQADLIANMDKLRQSVVQELKTQGQSTRTSIHSQGQVISETIKTQGQKLEHSIQTQGERISQSIHTQGQGMIQAIEIHSNQLSQVLNTHNQMMEKQLKQTNQRLDQNIAEVYSSTRQAFEKVYTEMNSQMGAISDAIYNHTQKMRQAATQEREQEQALFRQAQEEASELANNQHKCAMELAGRTDYIMFSDCNY
;
A
#
# COMPACT_ATOMS: atom_id res chain seq x y z
N MET A 1 45.58 31.82 101.10
CA MET A 1 47.05 31.85 101.28
C MET A 1 47.69 31.88 99.90
N PRO A 2 48.40 32.97 99.51
CA PRO A 2 49.14 33.03 98.26
C PRO A 2 50.62 32.77 98.52
N THR A 3 51.23 31.87 97.77
CA THR A 3 52.69 31.71 97.74
C THR A 3 53.19 31.63 96.31
N THR A 4 53.58 32.81 95.85
CA THR A 4 54.61 33.14 94.87
C THR A 4 55.92 32.37 95.12
N ILE A 5 56.39 31.57 94.16
CA ILE A 5 57.81 31.17 94.02
C ILE A 5 58.09 31.00 92.52
N LYS A 6 58.68 32.03 91.88
CA LYS A 6 60.11 32.16 91.52
C LYS A 6 60.62 31.06 90.57
N THR A 7 60.60 31.43 89.29
CA THR A 7 61.44 30.94 88.20
C THR A 7 62.93 31.01 88.53
N PRO A 8 63.73 29.98 88.19
CA PRO A 8 65.13 30.14 87.87
C PRO A 8 65.34 30.13 86.35
N LEU A 9 65.95 31.21 85.90
CA LEU A 9 66.52 31.43 84.57
C LEU A 9 67.68 30.43 84.38
N PHE A 10 67.46 29.36 83.62
CA PHE A 10 68.51 28.39 83.27
C PHE A 10 68.98 28.63 81.84
N LEU A 11 70.30 28.77 81.70
CA LEU A 11 71.03 28.97 80.44
C LEU A 11 70.59 27.97 79.36
N ILE A 12 70.11 28.48 78.23
CA ILE A 12 69.92 27.73 76.99
C ILE A 12 71.26 27.74 76.25
N LEU A 13 72.03 26.66 76.42
CA LEU A 13 73.10 26.28 75.50
C LEU A 13 72.44 25.73 74.24
N LEU A 14 72.36 26.57 73.21
CA LEU A 14 71.78 26.27 71.90
C LEU A 14 72.74 25.36 71.12
N SER A 15 72.76 24.07 71.43
CA SER A 15 73.29 23.06 70.52
C SER A 15 72.32 22.91 69.35
N LEU A 16 72.57 23.65 68.27
CA LEU A 16 72.01 23.35 66.94
C LEU A 16 72.63 22.04 66.45
N THR A 17 72.23 20.92 67.05
CA THR A 17 72.15 19.68 66.30
C THR A 17 71.08 19.95 65.26
N MET A 18 71.48 20.16 64.00
CA MET A 18 70.57 19.96 62.89
C MET A 18 70.18 18.50 62.94
N SER A 19 69.15 18.21 63.75
CA SER A 19 68.39 16.99 63.63
C SER A 19 67.99 17.00 62.16
N SER A 20 68.64 16.16 61.37
CA SER A 20 68.13 15.78 60.07
C SER A 20 66.75 15.20 60.37
N ALA A 21 65.73 16.07 60.32
CA ALA A 21 64.36 15.69 60.48
C ALA A 21 64.12 14.78 59.29
N ALA A 22 64.25 13.48 59.55
CA ALA A 22 63.84 12.47 58.60
C ALA A 22 62.37 12.80 58.34
N LEU A 23 62.05 13.08 57.07
CA LEU A 23 60.67 13.24 56.62
C LEU A 23 59.88 12.05 57.17
N ASP A 24 58.89 12.33 58.00
CA ASP A 24 58.04 11.27 58.52
C ASP A 24 57.07 10.79 57.42
N ASP A 25 56.53 9.59 57.57
CA ASP A 25 55.66 9.01 56.56
C ASP A 25 54.40 9.86 56.32
N ALA A 26 53.99 10.68 57.30
CA ALA A 26 52.84 11.58 57.17
C ALA A 26 53.16 12.80 56.28
N ASP A 27 54.34 13.39 56.44
CA ASP A 27 54.87 14.48 55.60
C ASP A 27 55.02 14.01 54.14
N ILE A 28 55.47 12.76 53.95
CA ILE A 28 55.59 12.16 52.61
C ILE A 28 54.21 11.96 51.97
N VAL A 29 53.24 11.42 52.72
CA VAL A 29 51.85 11.27 52.25
C VAL A 29 51.26 12.63 51.85
N GLN A 30 51.41 13.66 52.69
CA GLN A 30 50.90 14.99 52.38
C GLN A 30 51.57 15.59 51.13
N GLY A 31 52.87 15.38 50.95
CA GLY A 31 53.61 15.79 49.75
C GLY A 31 53.09 15.12 48.49
N LEU A 32 52.91 13.80 48.50
CA LEU A 32 52.37 13.04 47.36
C LEU A 32 50.93 13.45 47.03
N GLU A 33 50.10 13.65 48.05
CA GLU A 33 48.73 14.16 47.88
C GLU A 33 48.69 15.55 47.25
N ALA A 34 49.60 16.45 47.66
CA ALA A 34 49.71 17.80 47.10
C ALA A 34 50.16 17.78 45.63
N LEU A 35 50.92 16.76 45.23
CA LEU A 35 51.32 16.51 43.85
C LEU A 35 50.22 15.80 43.04
N GLY A 36 49.13 15.36 43.67
CA GLY A 36 48.04 14.63 43.04
C GLY A 36 48.33 13.14 42.80
N ASP A 37 49.43 12.61 43.33
CA ASP A 37 49.81 11.19 43.20
C ASP A 37 49.17 10.34 44.31
N LEU A 38 47.85 10.24 44.24
CA LEU A 38 47.05 9.52 45.25
C LEU A 38 47.25 8.00 45.22
N GLU A 39 47.64 7.44 44.08
CA GLU A 39 47.94 6.01 43.96
C GLU A 39 49.20 5.65 44.76
N THR A 40 50.26 6.45 44.63
CA THR A 40 51.51 6.26 45.39
C THR A 40 51.36 6.65 46.86
N ALA A 41 50.52 7.66 47.17
CA ALA A 41 50.28 8.07 48.55
C ALA A 41 49.53 7.02 49.38
N TYR A 42 48.65 6.23 48.76
CA TYR A 42 47.72 5.34 49.47
C TYR A 42 48.40 4.30 50.38
N PRO A 43 49.41 3.52 49.95
CA PRO A 43 50.05 2.53 50.82
C PRO A 43 50.75 3.15 52.04
N LEU A 44 51.36 4.32 51.89
CA LEU A 44 52.00 5.06 52.99
C LEU A 44 50.94 5.60 53.95
N ALA A 45 49.86 6.17 53.41
CA ALA A 45 48.74 6.65 54.20
C ALA A 45 48.08 5.52 55.01
N MET A 46 48.07 4.29 54.48
CA MET A 46 47.66 3.07 55.20
C MET A 46 48.51 2.82 56.44
N GLN A 47 49.83 2.90 56.31
CA GLN A 47 50.78 2.64 57.40
C GLN A 47 50.65 3.69 58.50
N VAL A 48 50.57 4.97 58.13
CA VAL A 48 50.35 6.08 59.07
C VAL A 48 49.04 5.90 59.83
N THR A 49 47.96 5.58 59.11
CA THR A 49 46.63 5.37 59.73
C THR A 49 46.63 4.15 60.65
N GLN A 50 47.37 3.09 60.30
CA GLN A 50 47.52 1.90 61.13
C GLN A 50 48.25 2.19 62.45
N GLN A 51 49.20 3.12 62.45
CA GLN A 51 49.89 3.56 63.67
C GLN A 51 48.94 4.36 64.59
N GLU A 52 48.11 5.25 64.02
CA GLU A 52 47.12 6.01 64.80
C GLU A 52 45.98 5.11 65.33
N ASN A 53 45.54 4.16 64.50
CA ASN A 53 44.49 3.19 64.76
C ASN A 53 43.20 3.79 65.35
N SER A 54 42.87 5.01 64.96
CA SER A 54 41.66 5.72 65.39
C SER A 54 40.55 5.58 64.33
N TYR A 55 39.29 5.55 64.76
CA TYR A 55 38.16 5.55 63.82
C TYR A 55 38.20 6.75 62.88
N LYS A 56 38.56 7.93 63.39
CA LYS A 56 38.65 9.16 62.60
C LYS A 56 39.67 9.01 61.48
N ALA A 57 40.86 8.50 61.78
CA ALA A 57 41.92 8.28 60.81
C ALA A 57 41.48 7.28 59.73
N TRP A 58 40.94 6.13 60.13
CA TRP A 58 40.44 5.11 59.20
C TRP A 58 39.28 5.61 58.33
N ARG A 59 38.36 6.39 58.90
CA ARG A 59 37.25 7.02 58.19
C ARG A 59 37.76 8.01 57.13
N ASP A 60 38.66 8.90 57.52
CA ASP A 60 39.20 9.93 56.63
C ASP A 60 39.97 9.29 55.48
N LEU A 61 40.76 8.26 55.76
CA LEU A 61 41.46 7.46 54.76
C LEU A 61 40.48 6.77 53.79
N ALA A 62 39.49 6.04 54.32
CA ALA A 62 38.52 5.31 53.52
C ALA A 62 37.68 6.24 52.61
N LYS A 63 37.39 7.45 53.08
CA LYS A 63 36.68 8.48 52.29
C LYS A 63 37.57 9.04 51.19
N LYS A 64 38.81 9.43 51.53
CA LYS A 64 39.74 10.11 50.64
C LYS A 64 40.24 9.20 49.52
N TYR A 65 40.56 7.94 49.84
CA TYR A 65 41.18 6.99 48.93
C TYR A 65 40.23 5.89 48.42
N HIS A 66 38.92 6.15 48.39
CA HIS A 66 37.93 5.13 48.03
C HIS A 66 38.15 4.49 46.64
N GLN A 67 38.78 5.20 45.70
CA GLN A 67 39.10 4.69 44.34
C GLN A 67 40.31 3.75 44.32
N TYR A 68 41.18 3.83 45.32
CA TYR A 68 42.44 3.06 45.42
C TYR A 68 42.34 1.93 46.45
N ASP A 69 41.33 1.96 47.32
CA ASP A 69 41.03 0.92 48.30
C ASP A 69 40.28 -0.28 47.66
N ASN A 70 40.94 -0.94 46.70
CA ASN A 70 40.38 -2.03 45.90
C ASN A 70 39.91 -3.22 46.77
N ASP A 71 40.64 -3.52 47.83
CA ASP A 71 40.33 -4.61 48.77
C ASP A 71 39.47 -4.16 49.96
N ASN A 72 39.05 -2.89 49.99
CA ASN A 72 38.29 -2.29 51.08
C ASN A 72 39.01 -2.36 52.45
N GLN A 73 40.33 -2.39 52.48
CA GLN A 73 41.13 -2.51 53.72
C GLN A 73 40.89 -1.32 54.65
N ALA A 74 40.96 -0.08 54.15
CA ALA A 74 40.69 1.11 54.95
C ALA A 74 39.25 1.11 55.46
N TYR A 75 38.30 0.75 54.59
CA TYR A 75 36.89 0.67 54.93
C TYR A 75 36.58 -0.40 55.99
N LEU A 76 37.19 -1.59 55.89
CA LEU A 76 37.06 -2.68 56.86
C LEU A 76 37.74 -2.33 58.20
N ALA A 77 38.87 -1.62 58.17
CA ALA A 77 39.52 -1.13 59.37
C ALA A 77 38.67 -0.05 60.07
N ALA A 78 38.05 0.85 59.31
CA ALA A 78 37.08 1.82 59.84
C ALA A 78 35.88 1.12 60.50
N TRP A 79 35.37 0.05 59.89
CA TRP A 79 34.30 -0.78 60.47
C TRP A 79 34.74 -1.44 61.79
N SER A 80 35.94 -2.01 61.83
CA SER A 80 36.49 -2.62 63.05
C SER A 80 36.63 -1.58 64.18
N ALA A 81 37.15 -0.40 63.85
CA ALA A 81 37.30 0.70 64.79
C ALA A 81 35.95 1.22 65.31
N VAL A 82 34.95 1.38 64.44
CA VAL A 82 33.62 1.86 64.87
C VAL A 82 32.93 0.85 65.77
N LYS A 83 33.05 -0.44 65.48
CA LYS A 83 32.52 -1.53 66.32
C LYS A 83 33.14 -1.52 67.72
N LYS A 84 34.44 -1.23 67.83
CA LYS A 84 35.13 -1.10 69.13
C LYS A 84 34.66 0.11 69.94
N LEU A 85 34.35 1.23 69.26
CA LEU A 85 33.81 2.42 69.93
C LEU A 85 32.39 2.20 70.44
N ASN A 86 31.56 1.50 69.67
CA ASN A 86 30.16 1.21 69.99
C ASN A 86 29.33 2.46 70.34
N LEU A 87 29.53 3.54 69.60
CA LEU A 87 28.80 4.80 69.78
C LEU A 87 27.83 5.05 68.63
N GLU A 88 26.62 5.52 68.94
CA GLU A 88 25.56 5.79 67.95
C GLU A 88 26.04 6.75 66.86
N ASN A 89 26.67 7.86 67.26
CA ASN A 89 27.18 8.87 66.32
C ASN A 89 28.27 8.31 65.38
N ALA A 90 29.12 7.42 65.88
CA ALA A 90 30.19 6.81 65.10
C ALA A 90 29.64 5.84 64.05
N TYR A 91 28.65 5.01 64.40
CA TYR A 91 27.97 4.14 63.43
C TYR A 91 27.23 4.94 62.35
N ARG A 92 26.56 6.03 62.72
CA ARG A 92 25.87 6.93 61.77
C ARG A 92 26.85 7.63 60.83
N ASP A 93 28.01 8.04 61.33
CA ASP A 93 29.07 8.60 60.50
C ASP A 93 29.63 7.55 59.53
N PHE A 94 29.79 6.31 59.99
CA PHE A 94 30.27 5.19 59.17
C PHE A 94 29.33 4.87 57.99
N LEU A 95 28.02 4.88 58.20
CA LEU A 95 27.02 4.65 57.14
C LEU A 95 27.12 5.63 55.97
N LYS A 96 27.65 6.84 56.20
CA LYS A 96 27.85 7.86 55.16
C LYS A 96 29.03 7.56 54.24
N LEU A 97 29.96 6.69 54.64
CA LEU A 97 31.15 6.40 53.85
C LEU A 97 30.81 5.65 52.56
N ARG A 98 29.96 4.62 52.66
CA ARG A 98 29.57 3.78 51.52
C ARG A 98 28.12 3.30 51.66
N PRO A 99 27.14 4.06 51.13
CA PRO A 99 25.70 3.77 51.32
C PRO A 99 25.23 2.40 50.80
N GLN A 100 25.94 1.80 49.85
CA GLN A 100 25.59 0.51 49.23
C GLN A 100 26.37 -0.69 49.80
N SER A 101 27.09 -0.48 50.90
CA SER A 101 27.92 -1.53 51.50
C SER A 101 27.10 -2.61 52.22
N PRO A 102 27.45 -3.90 52.10
CA PRO A 102 26.83 -4.96 52.89
C PRO A 102 27.06 -4.81 54.40
N LEU A 103 28.09 -4.06 54.83
CA LEU A 103 28.33 -3.77 56.25
C LEU A 103 27.30 -2.79 56.84
N ASN A 104 26.51 -2.11 56.00
CA ASN A 104 25.47 -1.21 56.48
C ASN A 104 24.38 -1.98 57.22
N ALA A 105 24.05 -3.21 56.81
CA ALA A 105 23.13 -4.07 57.55
C ALA A 105 23.64 -4.38 58.96
N GLN A 106 24.92 -4.71 59.10
CA GLN A 106 25.55 -4.97 60.40
C GLN A 106 25.62 -3.70 61.27
N THR A 107 25.85 -2.55 60.64
CA THR A 107 25.90 -1.25 61.33
C THR A 107 24.52 -0.84 61.85
N ILE A 108 23.49 -1.01 61.03
CA ILE A 108 22.09 -0.76 61.42
C ILE A 108 21.68 -1.71 62.55
N HIS A 109 22.10 -2.98 62.49
CA HIS A 109 21.90 -3.93 63.58
C HIS A 109 22.55 -3.47 64.89
N ALA A 110 23.78 -2.96 64.85
CA ALA A 110 24.43 -2.41 66.05
C ALA A 110 23.70 -1.18 66.62
N LEU A 111 23.23 -0.28 65.75
CA LEU A 111 22.38 0.86 66.15
C LEU A 111 21.07 0.42 66.80
N PHE A 112 20.45 -0.65 66.29
CA PHE A 112 19.28 -1.26 66.91
C PHE A 112 19.59 -1.83 68.29
N LEU A 113 20.72 -2.53 68.48
CA LEU A 113 21.13 -3.04 69.79
C LEU A 113 21.34 -1.92 70.81
N LEU A 114 21.98 -0.81 70.42
CA LEU A 114 22.10 0.37 71.28
C LEU A 114 20.73 0.97 71.64
N SER A 115 19.83 1.08 70.66
CA SER A 115 18.46 1.55 70.89
C SER A 115 17.71 0.61 71.83
N ARG A 116 18.01 -0.69 71.77
CA ARG A 116 17.43 -1.73 72.63
C ARG A 116 17.96 -1.70 74.05
N GLU A 117 19.20 -1.31 74.29
CA GLU A 117 19.73 -1.10 75.64
C GLU A 117 19.02 0.08 76.34
N LEU A 118 18.65 1.12 75.60
CA LEU A 118 17.88 2.25 76.14
C LEU A 118 16.40 1.90 76.37
N ASP A 119 15.84 1.01 75.55
CA ASP A 119 14.46 0.52 75.61
C ASP A 119 13.41 1.66 75.69
N THR A 120 13.64 2.72 74.92
CA THR A 120 12.72 3.88 74.85
C THR A 120 12.02 3.97 73.51
N ILE A 121 10.75 4.39 73.51
CA ILE A 121 9.98 4.61 72.27
C ILE A 121 10.70 5.60 71.36
N GLN A 122 11.24 6.69 71.92
CA GLN A 122 11.97 7.71 71.15
C GLN A 122 13.23 7.16 70.46
N GLY A 123 13.97 6.27 71.12
CA GLY A 123 15.13 5.60 70.51
C GLY A 123 14.75 4.76 69.30
N TYR A 124 13.69 3.96 69.44
CA TYR A 124 13.16 3.13 68.35
C TYR A 124 12.55 3.94 67.21
N LEU A 125 11.82 5.02 67.50
CA LEU A 125 11.25 5.91 66.48
C LEU A 125 12.35 6.56 65.64
N ARG A 126 13.43 7.04 66.28
CA ARG A 126 14.58 7.60 65.56
C ARG A 126 15.20 6.56 64.62
N LEU A 127 15.41 5.33 65.11
CA LEU A 127 15.93 4.24 64.28
C LEU A 127 15.03 3.96 63.05
N MET A 128 13.71 3.93 63.24
CA MET A 128 12.74 3.71 62.15
C MET A 128 12.69 4.87 61.16
N GLU A 129 12.85 6.12 61.63
CA GLU A 129 12.93 7.30 60.77
C GLU A 129 14.17 7.25 59.87
N ASP A 130 15.31 6.86 60.45
CA ASP A 130 16.56 6.76 59.71
C ASP A 130 16.61 5.53 58.76
N PHE A 131 15.98 4.42 59.14
CA PHE A 131 16.11 3.13 58.46
C PHE A 131 14.76 2.41 58.27
N PRO A 132 13.76 2.99 57.60
CA PRO A 132 12.38 2.47 57.59
C PRO A 132 12.23 1.09 56.95
N ASN A 133 13.14 0.69 56.06
CA ASN A 133 13.02 -0.51 55.23
C ASN A 133 13.95 -1.65 55.68
N THR A 134 14.22 -1.77 56.99
CA THR A 134 15.12 -2.81 57.53
C THR A 134 14.38 -3.78 58.46
N PRO A 135 14.87 -5.02 58.60
CA PRO A 135 14.35 -5.95 59.60
C PRO A 135 14.36 -5.37 61.02
N GLU A 136 15.38 -4.58 61.34
CA GLU A 136 15.52 -3.87 62.62
C GLU A 136 14.40 -2.86 62.86
N ALA A 137 13.96 -2.11 61.84
CA ALA A 137 12.83 -1.20 61.98
C ALA A 137 11.52 -1.93 62.31
N VAL A 138 11.32 -3.11 61.74
CA VAL A 138 10.17 -3.98 62.10
C VAL A 138 10.28 -4.45 63.56
N GLN A 139 11.47 -4.88 64.00
CA GLN A 139 11.69 -5.27 65.39
C GLN A 139 11.50 -4.10 66.36
N ALA A 140 11.96 -2.91 65.99
CA ALA A 140 11.79 -1.68 66.75
C ALA A 140 10.31 -1.34 66.92
N LEU A 141 9.52 -1.41 65.84
CA LEU A 141 8.07 -1.21 65.89
C LEU A 141 7.38 -2.21 66.83
N LEU A 142 7.72 -3.50 66.72
CA LEU A 142 7.18 -4.53 67.62
C LEU A 142 7.52 -4.24 69.09
N ARG A 143 8.71 -3.72 69.36
CA ARG A 143 9.12 -3.36 70.72
C ARG A 143 8.40 -2.11 71.23
N ILE A 144 8.17 -1.11 70.38
CA ILE A 144 7.31 0.05 70.70
C ILE A 144 5.91 -0.43 71.13
N HIS A 145 5.31 -1.37 70.39
CA HIS A 145 4.01 -1.94 70.75
C HIS A 145 4.04 -2.60 72.14
N GLU A 146 5.10 -3.35 72.47
CA GLU A 146 5.25 -3.99 73.77
C GLU A 146 5.38 -2.98 74.92
N ILE A 147 6.21 -1.94 74.75
CA ILE A 147 6.39 -0.89 75.77
C ILE A 147 5.07 -0.12 75.97
N ALA A 148 4.41 0.28 74.88
CA ALA A 148 3.15 0.99 74.95
C ALA A 148 2.05 0.14 75.59
N PHE A 149 2.03 -1.17 75.30
CA PHE A 149 1.10 -2.10 75.92
C PHE A 149 1.35 -2.23 77.43
N SER A 150 2.60 -2.40 77.86
CA SER A 150 2.96 -2.45 79.29
C SER A 150 2.50 -1.19 80.03
N ARG A 151 2.72 -0.01 79.44
CA ARG A 151 2.26 1.27 80.01
C ARG A 151 0.72 1.35 80.09
N ALA A 152 0.02 0.83 79.09
CA ALA A 152 -1.44 0.76 79.12
C ALA A 152 -1.94 -0.19 80.22
N GLN A 153 -1.28 -1.34 80.38
CA GLN A 153 -1.57 -2.30 81.45
C GLN A 153 -1.41 -1.66 82.83
N GLU A 154 -0.31 -0.96 83.11
CA GLU A 154 -0.06 -0.31 84.40
C GLU A 154 -1.18 0.68 84.81
N LYS A 155 -1.87 1.29 83.84
CA LYS A 155 -2.93 2.27 84.12
C LYS A 155 -4.30 1.63 84.30
N HIS A 156 -4.54 0.46 83.71
CA HIS A 156 -5.81 -0.28 83.79
C HIS A 156 -7.08 0.54 83.46
N GLN A 157 -7.01 1.47 82.52
CA GLN A 157 -8.15 2.32 82.12
C GLN A 157 -8.64 1.96 80.70
N PRO A 158 -9.96 1.77 80.48
CA PRO A 158 -10.53 1.48 79.15
C PRO A 158 -10.11 2.48 78.07
N ASP A 159 -10.13 3.78 78.37
CA ASP A 159 -9.79 4.84 77.41
C ASP A 159 -8.32 4.77 76.95
N ILE A 160 -7.42 4.33 77.82
CA ILE A 160 -5.99 4.15 77.48
C ILE A 160 -5.79 2.93 76.58
N TYR A 161 -6.56 1.86 76.80
CA TYR A 161 -6.57 0.71 75.92
C TYR A 161 -7.15 1.05 74.54
N ASP A 162 -8.21 1.88 74.48
CA ASP A 162 -8.75 2.37 73.22
C ASP A 162 -7.72 3.21 72.45
N ALA A 163 -7.05 4.13 73.14
CA ALA A 163 -5.97 4.92 72.56
C ALA A 163 -4.83 4.02 72.03
N PHE A 164 -4.51 2.92 72.73
CA PHE A 164 -3.53 1.94 72.25
C PHE A 164 -3.98 1.29 70.93
N VAL A 165 -5.21 0.77 70.84
CA VAL A 165 -5.68 0.09 69.62
C VAL A 165 -5.76 1.06 68.44
N GLN A 166 -6.17 2.31 68.68
CA GLN A 166 -6.20 3.35 67.66
C GLN A 166 -4.80 3.76 67.18
N THR A 167 -3.83 3.85 68.09
CA THR A 167 -2.45 4.26 67.77
C THR A 167 -1.66 3.13 67.09
N PHE A 168 -1.91 1.87 67.46
CA PHE A 168 -1.11 0.72 67.05
C PHE A 168 -1.96 -0.35 66.35
N THR A 169 -2.57 -0.01 65.20
CA THR A 169 -3.56 -0.83 64.47
C THR A 169 -3.08 -2.19 63.95
N GLY A 170 -1.78 -2.50 64.08
CA GLY A 170 -1.19 -3.81 63.73
C GLY A 170 -0.53 -4.53 64.91
N ALA A 171 -0.71 -4.07 66.15
CA ALA A 171 -0.08 -4.69 67.31
C ALA A 171 -0.68 -6.09 67.58
N LYS A 172 0.20 -7.09 67.80
CA LYS A 172 -0.18 -8.45 68.18
C LYS A 172 -0.99 -8.50 69.49
N GLN A 173 -0.88 -7.45 70.31
CA GLN A 173 -1.53 -7.30 71.60
C GLN A 173 -2.98 -6.81 71.51
N ILE A 174 -3.47 -6.34 70.35
CA ILE A 174 -4.82 -5.78 70.21
C ILE A 174 -5.92 -6.68 70.80
N PRO A 175 -5.98 -8.01 70.51
CA PRO A 175 -7.03 -8.86 71.08
C PRO A 175 -7.00 -8.89 72.61
N GLN A 176 -5.80 -8.93 73.21
CA GLN A 176 -5.63 -8.92 74.65
C GLN A 176 -5.99 -7.55 75.24
N VAL A 177 -5.62 -6.45 74.58
CA VAL A 177 -5.95 -5.07 74.98
C VAL A 177 -7.47 -4.87 75.02
N ILE A 178 -8.18 -5.32 73.99
CA ILE A 178 -9.64 -5.24 73.91
C ILE A 178 -10.28 -6.00 75.09
N GLU A 179 -9.78 -7.21 75.38
CA GLU A 179 -10.27 -7.98 76.53
C GLU A 179 -9.99 -7.27 77.86
N LEU A 180 -8.79 -6.71 78.05
CA LEU A 180 -8.44 -5.97 79.26
C LEU A 180 -9.30 -4.71 79.44
N ALA A 181 -9.60 -3.99 78.35
CA ALA A 181 -10.50 -2.85 78.36
C ALA A 181 -11.92 -3.27 78.80
N TYR A 182 -12.41 -4.37 78.23
CA TYR A 182 -13.69 -4.96 78.61
C TYR A 182 -13.73 -5.36 80.09
N GLN A 183 -12.72 -6.07 80.59
CA GLN A 183 -12.67 -6.50 81.98
C GLN A 183 -12.59 -5.31 82.94
N ALA A 184 -11.76 -4.30 82.65
CA ALA A 184 -11.66 -3.10 83.47
C ALA A 184 -13.00 -2.36 83.56
N GLU A 185 -13.70 -2.21 82.43
CA GLU A 185 -15.00 -1.57 82.39
C GLU A 185 -16.10 -2.40 83.06
N LYS A 186 -16.08 -3.72 82.84
CA LYS A 186 -16.98 -4.68 83.50
C LYS A 186 -16.86 -4.61 85.02
N THR A 187 -15.64 -4.59 85.56
CA THR A 187 -15.42 -4.48 87.01
C THR A 187 -15.99 -3.17 87.56
N ASN A 188 -15.71 -2.04 86.91
CA ASN A 188 -16.25 -0.74 87.29
C ASN A 188 -17.79 -0.74 87.27
N LEU A 189 -18.37 -1.34 86.24
CA LEU A 189 -19.81 -1.47 86.09
C LEU A 189 -20.45 -2.31 87.19
N ILE A 190 -19.86 -3.48 87.50
CA ILE A 190 -20.37 -4.37 88.54
C ILE A 190 -20.36 -3.67 89.91
N THR A 191 -19.26 -2.99 90.25
CA THR A 191 -19.15 -2.23 91.50
C THR A 191 -20.14 -1.07 91.60
N GLN A 192 -20.49 -0.44 90.47
CA GLN A 192 -21.54 0.60 90.46
C GLN A 192 -22.92 -0.02 90.70
N ASP A 193 -23.22 -1.12 90.02
CA ASP A 193 -24.51 -1.77 89.99
C ASP A 193 -24.89 -2.46 91.32
N GLU A 194 -23.93 -3.07 92.02
CA GLU A 194 -24.11 -3.66 93.36
C GLU A 194 -24.63 -2.67 94.40
N LYS A 195 -24.47 -1.37 94.14
CA LYS A 195 -24.95 -0.29 95.02
C LYS A 195 -26.35 0.21 94.63
N THR A 196 -26.99 -0.41 93.65
CA THR A 196 -28.23 0.09 93.05
C THR A 196 -29.42 -0.84 93.26
N THR A 197 -30.62 -0.24 93.27
CA THR A 197 -31.92 -0.95 93.26
C THR A 197 -32.24 -1.47 91.86
N ASP A 198 -33.30 -2.26 91.67
CA ASP A 198 -33.78 -2.69 90.33
C ASP A 198 -33.99 -1.50 89.37
N SER A 199 -34.56 -0.39 89.85
CA SER A 199 -34.69 0.86 89.06
C SER A 199 -33.35 1.51 88.68
N GLY A 200 -32.28 1.16 89.39
CA GLY A 200 -30.92 1.58 89.13
C GLY A 200 -30.25 0.73 88.05
N HIS A 201 -30.48 -0.58 88.06
CA HIS A 201 -30.03 -1.52 87.02
C HIS A 201 -30.56 -1.10 85.64
N GLU A 202 -31.86 -0.79 85.53
CA GLU A 202 -32.46 -0.28 84.27
C GLU A 202 -31.83 1.05 83.82
N ARG A 203 -31.59 1.99 84.75
CA ARG A 203 -30.93 3.27 84.43
C ARG A 203 -29.49 3.08 83.96
N LEU A 204 -28.77 2.11 84.53
CA LEU A 204 -27.41 1.78 84.14
C LEU A 204 -27.37 1.13 82.76
N ALA A 205 -28.26 0.17 82.49
CA ALA A 205 -28.44 -0.42 81.17
C ALA A 205 -28.77 0.66 80.12
N ARG A 206 -29.69 1.57 80.45
CA ARG A 206 -30.09 2.67 79.56
C ARG A 206 -28.93 3.61 79.25
N ARG A 207 -28.08 3.91 80.24
CA ARG A 207 -26.87 4.70 80.05
C ARG A 207 -25.90 4.00 79.09
N LEU A 208 -25.60 2.73 79.32
CA LEU A 208 -24.75 1.94 78.44
C LEU A 208 -25.28 1.90 77.01
N PHE A 209 -26.59 1.71 76.83
CA PHE A 209 -27.21 1.73 75.51
C PHE A 209 -27.10 3.09 74.82
N ASN A 210 -27.22 4.20 75.55
CA ASN A 210 -26.98 5.51 74.97
C ASN A 210 -25.50 5.70 74.59
N GLU A 211 -24.57 5.23 75.41
CA GLU A 211 -23.13 5.25 75.10
C GLU A 211 -22.80 4.43 73.84
N VAL A 212 -23.41 3.25 73.67
CA VAL A 212 -23.34 2.47 72.42
C VAL A 212 -23.78 3.33 71.23
N ARG A 213 -24.94 3.99 71.33
CA ARG A 213 -25.49 4.80 70.23
C ARG A 213 -24.60 5.99 69.88
N GLU A 214 -24.03 6.65 70.88
CA GLU A 214 -23.08 7.74 70.64
C GLU A 214 -21.77 7.22 70.02
N ALA A 215 -21.26 6.08 70.49
CA ALA A 215 -20.08 5.44 69.89
C ALA A 215 -20.33 5.05 68.42
N GLU A 216 -21.51 4.52 68.11
CA GLU A 216 -21.90 4.17 66.74
C GLU A 216 -22.03 5.40 65.83
N LYS A 217 -22.64 6.50 66.31
CA LYS A 217 -22.67 7.77 65.57
C LYS A 217 -21.27 8.31 65.31
N ALA A 218 -20.35 8.13 66.25
CA ALA A 218 -18.95 8.52 66.13
C ALA A 218 -18.11 7.51 65.34
N ASN A 219 -18.70 6.40 64.86
CA ASN A 219 -18.00 5.28 64.20
C ASN A 219 -16.85 4.69 65.05
N ASN A 220 -16.99 4.70 66.39
CA ASN A 220 -16.05 4.12 67.33
C ASN A 220 -16.42 2.66 67.63
N VAL A 221 -16.07 1.77 66.71
CA VAL A 221 -16.42 0.34 66.74
C VAL A 221 -15.94 -0.36 68.02
N LEU A 222 -14.74 -0.01 68.51
CA LEU A 222 -14.17 -0.65 69.71
C LEU A 222 -15.01 -0.41 70.96
N VAL A 223 -15.40 0.86 71.18
CA VAL A 223 -16.24 1.23 72.31
C VAL A 223 -17.64 0.63 72.11
N MET A 224 -18.20 0.72 70.91
CA MET A 224 -19.50 0.16 70.58
C MET A 224 -19.57 -1.34 70.90
N ASP A 225 -18.64 -2.15 70.38
CA ASP A 225 -18.61 -3.61 70.58
C ASP A 225 -18.42 -3.98 72.05
N ARG A 226 -17.50 -3.29 72.74
CA ARG A 226 -17.27 -3.49 74.18
C ARG A 226 -18.55 -3.21 74.97
N LYS A 227 -19.26 -2.14 74.66
CA LYS A 227 -20.48 -1.73 75.35
C LYS A 227 -21.67 -2.66 75.06
N TYR A 228 -21.80 -3.15 73.82
CA TYR A 228 -22.76 -4.22 73.50
C TYR A 228 -22.46 -5.50 74.31
N ARG A 229 -21.19 -5.91 74.41
CA ARG A 229 -20.80 -7.07 75.23
C ARG A 229 -21.13 -6.88 76.71
N LEU A 230 -21.00 -5.65 77.24
CA LEU A 230 -21.40 -5.31 78.60
C LEU A 230 -22.92 -5.38 78.80
N LEU A 231 -23.71 -4.90 77.82
CA LEU A 231 -25.17 -5.05 77.84
C LEU A 231 -25.62 -6.53 77.78
N GLY A 232 -24.81 -7.41 77.19
CA GLY A 232 -25.05 -8.85 77.13
C GLY A 232 -24.78 -9.61 78.43
N LEU A 233 -24.32 -8.95 79.50
CA LEU A 233 -24.15 -9.57 80.81
C LEU A 233 -25.50 -10.03 81.36
N ASP A 234 -25.53 -11.19 82.04
CA ASP A 234 -26.78 -11.81 82.55
C ASP A 234 -27.66 -10.86 83.36
N ARG A 235 -27.04 -9.95 84.11
CA ARG A 235 -27.72 -8.95 84.96
C ARG A 235 -28.58 -7.93 84.21
N PHE A 236 -28.31 -7.69 82.92
CA PHE A 236 -29.12 -6.77 82.13
C PHE A 236 -30.17 -7.49 81.28
N LYS A 237 -30.21 -8.83 81.27
CA LYS A 237 -31.13 -9.59 80.41
C LYS A 237 -32.61 -9.30 80.70
N ASP A 238 -32.94 -8.95 81.94
CA ASP A 238 -34.31 -8.65 82.37
C ASP A 238 -34.67 -7.16 82.21
N THR A 239 -33.75 -6.32 81.70
CA THR A 239 -33.99 -4.89 81.46
C THR A 239 -34.73 -4.65 80.15
N GLN A 240 -35.57 -3.61 80.11
CA GLN A 240 -36.27 -3.23 78.87
C GLN A 240 -35.27 -2.86 77.76
N VAL A 241 -34.15 -2.26 78.16
CA VAL A 241 -33.03 -1.92 77.26
C VAL A 241 -32.49 -3.14 76.51
N TYR A 242 -32.36 -4.29 77.19
CA TYR A 242 -31.87 -5.50 76.55
C TYR A 242 -32.85 -6.03 75.50
N THR A 243 -34.16 -5.94 75.73
CA THR A 243 -35.16 -6.23 74.69
C THR A 243 -35.04 -5.28 73.50
N GLU A 244 -34.89 -3.97 73.74
CA GLU A 244 -34.70 -2.98 72.66
C GLU A 244 -33.42 -3.23 71.85
N LEU A 245 -32.37 -3.73 72.51
CA LEU A 245 -31.13 -4.16 71.87
C LEU A 245 -31.36 -5.34 70.92
N LEU A 246 -32.03 -6.40 71.38
CA LEU A 246 -32.36 -7.56 70.55
C LEU A 246 -33.22 -7.17 69.34
N ASP A 247 -34.26 -6.37 69.55
CA ASP A 247 -35.11 -5.84 68.47
C ASP A 247 -34.29 -5.05 67.43
N ARG A 248 -33.28 -4.33 67.90
CA ARG A 248 -32.38 -3.57 67.03
C ARG A 248 -31.47 -4.50 66.21
N GLU A 249 -30.85 -5.48 66.84
CA GLU A 249 -30.01 -6.48 66.16
C GLU A 249 -30.81 -7.22 65.09
N GLU A 250 -32.06 -7.59 65.39
CA GLU A 250 -32.96 -8.20 64.43
C GLU A 250 -33.21 -7.28 63.22
N ARG A 251 -33.51 -5.99 63.44
CA ARG A 251 -33.69 -5.00 62.36
C ARG A 251 -32.43 -4.81 61.52
N LEU A 252 -31.25 -4.73 62.14
CA LEU A 252 -29.99 -4.61 61.42
C LEU A 252 -29.70 -5.86 60.57
N SER A 253 -29.92 -7.05 61.13
CA SER A 253 -29.77 -8.32 60.40
C SER A 253 -30.74 -8.39 59.20
N TYR A 254 -31.95 -7.86 59.35
CA TYR A 254 -32.93 -7.77 58.28
C TYR A 254 -32.45 -6.83 57.17
N HIS A 255 -31.98 -5.62 57.50
CA HIS A 255 -31.42 -4.69 56.54
C HIS A 255 -30.18 -5.24 55.82
N GLN A 256 -29.29 -5.92 56.55
CA GLN A 256 -28.12 -6.57 55.95
C GLN A 256 -28.52 -7.66 54.97
N ARG A 257 -29.51 -8.50 55.31
CA ARG A 257 -30.06 -9.50 54.39
C ARG A 257 -30.66 -8.85 53.15
N GLN A 258 -31.41 -7.75 53.29
CA GLN A 258 -31.94 -7.01 52.13
C GLN A 258 -30.83 -6.42 51.27
N SER A 259 -29.81 -5.82 51.87
CA SER A 259 -28.65 -5.28 51.14
C SER A 259 -27.89 -6.38 50.40
N GLN A 260 -27.72 -7.55 51.02
CA GLN A 260 -27.09 -8.71 50.38
C GLN A 260 -27.93 -9.21 49.20
N GLN A 261 -29.25 -9.32 49.37
CA GLN A 261 -30.16 -9.68 48.28
C GLN A 261 -30.07 -8.70 47.11
N GLN A 262 -29.98 -7.40 47.38
CA GLN A 262 -29.77 -6.37 46.34
C GLN A 262 -28.42 -6.53 45.64
N ALA A 263 -27.34 -6.77 46.40
CA ALA A 263 -26.01 -7.01 45.84
C ALA A 263 -25.98 -8.27 44.96
N ASP A 264 -26.61 -9.35 45.41
CA ASP A 264 -26.73 -10.60 44.66
C ASP A 264 -27.55 -10.41 43.37
N LEU A 265 -28.63 -9.63 43.43
CA LEU A 265 -29.43 -9.26 42.26
C LEU A 265 -28.58 -8.48 41.25
N ILE A 266 -27.83 -7.47 41.69
CA ILE A 266 -26.90 -6.70 40.83
C ILE A 266 -25.86 -7.63 40.20
N ALA A 267 -25.24 -8.50 40.99
CA ALA A 267 -24.25 -9.46 40.49
C ALA A 267 -24.85 -10.43 39.46
N ASN A 268 -26.08 -10.89 39.67
CA ASN A 268 -26.80 -11.75 38.72
C ASN A 268 -27.18 -10.99 37.44
N MET A 269 -27.59 -9.73 37.53
CA MET A 269 -27.84 -8.87 36.37
C MET A 269 -26.57 -8.63 35.55
N ASP A 270 -25.43 -8.43 36.20
CA ASP A 270 -24.14 -8.29 35.51
C ASP A 270 -23.73 -9.58 34.78
N LYS A 271 -23.92 -10.74 35.40
CA LYS A 271 -23.71 -12.04 34.73
C LYS A 271 -24.62 -12.21 33.52
N LEU A 272 -25.91 -11.86 33.65
CA LEU A 272 -26.87 -11.90 32.54
C LEU A 272 -26.43 -10.97 31.40
N ARG A 273 -26.04 -9.72 31.74
CA ARG A 273 -25.53 -8.74 30.76
C ARG A 273 -24.31 -9.28 30.01
N GLN A 274 -23.34 -9.86 30.72
CA GLN A 274 -22.16 -10.46 30.11
C GLN A 274 -22.51 -11.63 29.18
N SER A 275 -23.42 -12.51 29.62
CA SER A 275 -23.91 -13.63 28.82
C SER A 275 -24.59 -13.17 27.52
N VAL A 276 -25.46 -12.16 27.59
CA VAL A 276 -26.13 -11.59 26.41
C VAL A 276 -25.12 -10.97 25.45
N VAL A 277 -24.14 -10.20 25.95
CA VAL A 277 -23.09 -9.60 25.11
C VAL A 277 -22.26 -10.68 24.41
N GLN A 278 -21.91 -11.76 25.12
CA GLN A 278 -21.14 -12.86 24.55
C GLN A 278 -21.93 -13.64 23.50
N GLU A 279 -23.22 -13.88 23.73
CA GLU A 279 -24.10 -14.53 22.76
C GLU A 279 -24.24 -13.69 21.48
N LEU A 280 -24.48 -12.37 21.62
CA LEU A 280 -24.53 -11.45 20.48
C LEU A 280 -23.21 -11.41 19.70
N LYS A 281 -22.07 -11.47 20.38
CA LYS A 281 -20.75 -11.54 19.73
C LYS A 281 -20.59 -12.83 18.92
N THR A 282 -20.97 -13.97 19.50
CA THR A 282 -20.93 -15.28 18.83
C THR A 282 -21.84 -15.30 17.61
N GLN A 283 -23.09 -14.85 17.74
CA GLN A 283 -24.03 -14.77 16.63
C GLN A 283 -23.52 -13.82 15.54
N GLY A 284 -23.00 -12.64 15.89
CA GLY A 284 -22.43 -11.68 14.94
C GLY A 284 -21.23 -12.25 14.16
N GLN A 285 -20.38 -13.05 14.82
CA GLN A 285 -19.29 -13.77 14.15
C GLN A 285 -19.82 -14.84 13.18
N SER A 286 -20.83 -15.61 13.59
CA SER A 286 -21.47 -16.61 12.73
C SER A 286 -22.08 -15.97 11.47
N THR A 287 -22.86 -14.89 11.63
CA THR A 287 -23.43 -14.13 10.51
C THR A 287 -22.34 -13.59 9.57
N ARG A 288 -21.26 -13.03 10.12
CA ARG A 288 -20.12 -12.53 9.32
C ARG A 288 -19.49 -13.66 8.49
N THR A 289 -19.28 -14.83 9.09
CA THR A 289 -18.73 -16.00 8.40
C THR A 289 -19.67 -16.48 7.29
N SER A 290 -20.98 -16.55 7.54
CA SER A 290 -21.97 -16.90 6.50
C SER A 290 -21.96 -15.92 5.34
N ILE A 291 -21.94 -14.61 5.61
CA ILE A 291 -21.88 -13.57 4.55
C ILE A 291 -20.59 -13.71 3.75
N HIS A 292 -19.44 -13.90 4.41
CA HIS A 292 -18.16 -14.06 3.73
C HIS A 292 -18.14 -15.29 2.82
N SER A 293 -18.61 -16.44 3.33
CA SER A 293 -18.69 -17.69 2.58
C SER A 293 -19.64 -17.57 1.37
N GLN A 294 -20.83 -16.98 1.55
CA GLN A 294 -21.76 -16.72 0.45
C GLN A 294 -21.16 -15.76 -0.59
N GLY A 295 -20.45 -14.72 -0.14
CA GLY A 295 -19.74 -13.79 -1.02
C GLY A 295 -18.68 -14.47 -1.87
N GLN A 296 -17.91 -15.41 -1.30
CA GLN A 296 -16.94 -16.21 -2.04
C GLN A 296 -17.62 -17.09 -3.11
N VAL A 297 -18.73 -17.76 -2.77
CA VAL A 297 -19.50 -18.57 -3.72
C VAL A 297 -20.03 -17.73 -4.88
N ILE A 298 -20.57 -16.55 -4.60
CA ILE A 298 -21.04 -15.60 -5.63
C ILE A 298 -19.87 -15.17 -6.52
N SER A 299 -18.74 -14.78 -5.94
CA SER A 299 -17.54 -14.37 -6.69
C SER A 299 -17.05 -15.47 -7.63
N GLU A 300 -16.97 -16.72 -7.15
CA GLU A 300 -16.53 -17.86 -7.97
C GLU A 300 -17.55 -18.19 -9.06
N THR A 301 -18.85 -18.04 -8.78
CA THR A 301 -19.92 -18.22 -9.77
C THR A 301 -19.81 -17.18 -10.88
N ILE A 302 -19.62 -15.90 -10.54
CA ILE A 302 -19.43 -14.81 -11.51
C ILE A 302 -18.19 -15.09 -12.37
N LYS A 303 -17.05 -15.45 -11.76
CA LYS A 303 -15.82 -15.79 -12.47
C LYS A 303 -16.03 -16.94 -13.45
N THR A 304 -16.65 -18.03 -12.99
CA THR A 304 -16.92 -19.21 -13.82
C THR A 304 -17.83 -18.87 -14.99
N GLN A 305 -18.89 -18.09 -14.76
CA GLN A 305 -19.80 -17.68 -15.83
C GLN A 305 -19.15 -16.70 -16.81
N GLY A 306 -18.30 -15.80 -16.31
CA GLY A 306 -17.48 -14.91 -17.15
C GLY A 306 -16.57 -15.68 -18.10
N GLN A 307 -15.86 -16.69 -17.59
CA GLN A 307 -15.01 -17.57 -18.41
C GLN A 307 -15.81 -18.35 -19.47
N LYS A 308 -17.00 -18.86 -19.11
CA LYS A 308 -17.88 -19.53 -20.09
C LYS A 308 -18.36 -18.58 -21.18
N LEU A 309 -18.71 -17.35 -20.82
CA LEU A 309 -19.11 -16.32 -21.78
C LEU A 309 -17.96 -15.95 -22.72
N GLU A 310 -16.76 -15.71 -22.18
CA GLU A 310 -15.54 -15.43 -22.95
C GLU A 310 -15.27 -16.56 -23.95
N HIS A 311 -15.28 -17.81 -23.50
CA HIS A 311 -15.09 -18.97 -24.37
C HIS A 311 -16.16 -19.09 -25.46
N SER A 312 -17.43 -18.80 -25.13
CA SER A 312 -18.52 -18.80 -26.10
C SER A 312 -18.34 -17.71 -27.16
N ILE A 313 -17.91 -16.51 -26.77
CA ILE A 313 -17.64 -15.40 -27.69
C ILE A 313 -16.46 -15.76 -28.60
N GLN A 314 -15.37 -16.29 -28.05
CA GLN A 314 -14.21 -16.72 -28.83
C GLN A 314 -14.60 -17.78 -29.86
N THR A 315 -15.28 -18.85 -29.42
CA THR A 315 -15.71 -19.95 -30.29
C THR A 315 -16.62 -19.46 -31.42
N GLN A 316 -17.55 -18.55 -31.11
CA GLN A 316 -18.44 -17.97 -32.12
C GLN A 316 -17.68 -17.05 -33.09
N GLY A 317 -16.71 -16.28 -32.59
CA GLY A 317 -15.83 -15.44 -33.41
C GLY A 317 -14.98 -16.26 -34.38
N GLU A 318 -14.39 -17.37 -33.92
CA GLU A 318 -13.64 -18.32 -34.76
C GLU A 318 -14.52 -18.92 -35.86
N ARG A 319 -15.75 -19.33 -35.53
CA ARG A 319 -16.73 -19.83 -36.51
C ARG A 319 -17.08 -18.80 -37.58
N ILE A 320 -17.32 -17.55 -37.18
CA ILE A 320 -17.60 -16.45 -38.12
C ILE A 320 -16.40 -16.21 -39.03
N SER A 321 -15.19 -16.12 -38.45
CA SER A 321 -13.95 -15.93 -39.21
C SER A 321 -13.72 -17.05 -40.23
N GLN A 322 -13.91 -18.31 -39.83
CA GLN A 322 -13.83 -19.47 -40.72
C GLN A 322 -14.88 -19.42 -41.83
N SER A 323 -16.12 -19.04 -41.51
CA SER A 323 -17.19 -18.90 -42.51
C SER A 323 -16.85 -17.83 -43.55
N ILE A 324 -16.37 -16.66 -43.11
CA ILE A 324 -15.90 -15.58 -44.00
C ILE A 324 -14.76 -16.08 -44.88
N HIS A 325 -13.78 -16.80 -44.32
CA HIS A 325 -12.66 -17.33 -45.07
C HIS A 325 -13.11 -18.33 -46.16
N THR A 326 -13.96 -19.29 -45.80
CA THR A 326 -14.50 -20.27 -46.76
C THR A 326 -15.33 -19.60 -47.85
N GLN A 327 -16.20 -18.65 -47.51
CA GLN A 327 -16.98 -17.90 -48.50
C GLN A 327 -16.07 -17.06 -49.41
N GLY A 328 -15.05 -16.41 -48.86
CA GLY A 328 -14.06 -15.65 -49.61
C GLY A 328 -13.29 -16.52 -50.60
N GLN A 329 -12.85 -17.70 -50.19
CA GLN A 329 -12.20 -18.68 -51.09
C GLN A 329 -13.15 -19.14 -52.20
N GLY A 330 -14.42 -19.43 -51.87
CA GLY A 330 -15.43 -19.78 -52.86
C GLY A 330 -15.65 -18.67 -53.90
N MET A 331 -15.64 -17.40 -53.46
CA MET A 331 -15.75 -16.26 -54.36
C MET A 331 -14.53 -16.11 -55.28
N ILE A 332 -13.31 -16.29 -54.75
CA ILE A 332 -12.07 -16.28 -55.54
C ILE A 332 -12.12 -17.37 -56.63
N GLN A 333 -12.50 -18.60 -56.27
CA GLN A 333 -12.64 -19.70 -57.22
C GLN A 333 -13.70 -19.41 -58.29
N ALA A 334 -14.85 -18.84 -57.90
CA ALA A 334 -15.89 -18.45 -58.86
C ALA A 334 -15.39 -17.38 -59.84
N ILE A 335 -14.64 -16.39 -59.35
CA ILE A 335 -14.02 -15.36 -60.19
C ILE A 335 -13.00 -15.98 -61.16
N GLU A 336 -12.15 -16.90 -60.70
CA GLU A 336 -11.19 -17.60 -61.57
C GLU A 336 -11.87 -18.41 -62.67
N ILE A 337 -12.92 -19.17 -62.33
CA ILE A 337 -13.72 -19.95 -63.29
C ILE A 337 -14.33 -19.01 -64.33
N HIS A 338 -14.99 -17.94 -63.90
CA HIS A 338 -15.60 -16.98 -64.82
C HIS A 338 -14.56 -16.25 -65.68
N SER A 339 -13.41 -15.90 -65.12
CA SER A 339 -12.30 -15.28 -65.87
C SER A 339 -11.77 -16.22 -66.96
N ASN A 340 -11.60 -17.51 -66.64
CA ASN A 340 -11.20 -18.53 -67.61
C ASN A 340 -12.25 -18.73 -68.69
N GLN A 341 -13.54 -18.78 -68.33
CA GLN A 341 -14.65 -18.85 -69.29
C GLN A 341 -14.67 -17.62 -70.21
N LEU A 342 -14.51 -16.41 -69.66
CA LEU A 342 -14.43 -15.17 -70.44
C LEU A 342 -13.25 -15.20 -71.41
N SER A 343 -12.07 -15.63 -70.95
CA SER A 343 -10.88 -15.79 -71.79
C SER A 343 -11.10 -16.78 -72.95
N GLN A 344 -11.77 -17.91 -72.69
CA GLN A 344 -12.14 -18.88 -73.72
C GLN A 344 -13.13 -18.30 -74.75
N VAL A 345 -14.15 -17.58 -74.28
CA VAL A 345 -15.12 -16.90 -75.15
C VAL A 345 -14.42 -15.86 -76.02
N LEU A 346 -13.54 -15.03 -75.45
CA LEU A 346 -12.77 -14.04 -76.19
C LEU A 346 -11.85 -14.69 -77.22
N ASN A 347 -11.16 -15.77 -76.87
CA ASN A 347 -10.29 -16.49 -77.81
C ASN A 347 -11.10 -17.11 -78.97
N THR A 348 -12.24 -17.72 -78.65
CA THR A 348 -13.16 -18.30 -79.66
C THR A 348 -13.70 -17.20 -80.59
N HIS A 349 -14.07 -16.05 -80.02
CA HIS A 349 -14.53 -14.89 -80.79
C HIS A 349 -13.43 -14.34 -81.70
N ASN A 350 -12.20 -14.20 -81.21
CA ASN A 350 -11.05 -13.78 -82.01
C ASN A 350 -10.77 -14.74 -83.16
N GLN A 351 -10.80 -16.05 -82.93
CA GLN A 351 -10.64 -17.07 -83.99
C GLN A 351 -11.77 -16.98 -85.02
N MET A 352 -13.00 -16.74 -84.58
CA MET A 352 -14.15 -16.55 -85.47
C MET A 352 -13.99 -15.28 -86.32
N MET A 353 -13.57 -14.17 -85.70
CA MET A 353 -13.25 -12.93 -86.40
C MET A 353 -12.12 -13.12 -87.42
N GLU A 354 -11.04 -13.80 -87.05
CA GLU A 354 -9.92 -14.11 -87.96
C GLU A 354 -10.40 -14.94 -89.15
N LYS A 355 -11.24 -15.95 -88.91
CA LYS A 355 -11.86 -16.75 -89.97
C LYS A 355 -12.76 -15.90 -90.87
N GLN A 356 -13.59 -15.03 -90.30
CA GLN A 356 -14.44 -14.11 -91.07
C GLN A 356 -13.62 -13.14 -91.90
N LEU A 357 -12.55 -12.55 -91.34
CA LEU A 357 -11.63 -11.69 -92.07
C LEU A 357 -10.94 -12.43 -93.22
N LYS A 358 -10.47 -13.66 -92.98
CA LYS A 358 -9.88 -14.51 -94.02
C LYS A 358 -10.87 -14.83 -95.14
N GLN A 359 -12.12 -15.15 -94.80
CA GLN A 359 -13.18 -15.38 -95.77
C GLN A 359 -13.53 -14.12 -96.57
N THR A 360 -13.61 -12.97 -95.91
CA THR A 360 -13.82 -11.68 -96.57
C THR A 360 -12.67 -11.34 -97.53
N ASN A 361 -11.41 -11.54 -97.13
CA ASN A 361 -10.25 -11.35 -98.01
C ASN A 361 -10.29 -12.31 -99.20
N GLN A 362 -10.60 -13.59 -98.99
CA GLN A 362 -10.75 -14.55 -100.10
C GLN A 362 -11.85 -14.13 -101.08
N ARG A 363 -12.99 -13.63 -100.57
CA ARG A 363 -14.05 -13.07 -101.41
C ARG A 363 -13.58 -11.81 -102.14
N LEU A 364 -12.79 -10.96 -101.48
CA LEU A 364 -12.20 -9.77 -102.10
C LEU A 364 -11.27 -10.17 -103.25
N ASP A 365 -10.37 -11.13 -103.02
CA ASP A 365 -9.45 -11.67 -104.02
C ASP A 365 -10.20 -12.29 -105.21
N GLN A 366 -11.26 -13.06 -104.94
CA GLN A 366 -12.15 -13.61 -105.97
C GLN A 366 -12.81 -12.51 -106.79
N ASN A 367 -13.39 -11.50 -106.12
CA ASN A 367 -14.00 -10.34 -106.79
C ASN A 367 -12.97 -9.57 -107.63
N ILE A 368 -11.73 -9.39 -107.13
CA ILE A 368 -10.65 -8.74 -107.88
C ILE A 368 -10.28 -9.57 -109.11
N ALA A 369 -10.17 -10.89 -108.98
CA ALA A 369 -9.88 -11.79 -110.09
C ALA A 369 -11.01 -11.78 -111.14
N GLU A 370 -12.27 -11.73 -110.70
CA GLU A 370 -13.45 -11.63 -111.57
C GLU A 370 -13.50 -10.27 -112.29
N VAL A 371 -13.23 -9.17 -111.60
CA VAL A 371 -13.09 -7.84 -112.21
C VAL A 371 -11.96 -7.85 -113.23
N TYR A 372 -10.82 -8.46 -112.92
CA TYR A 372 -9.68 -8.55 -113.83
C TYR A 372 -10.00 -9.38 -115.07
N SER A 373 -10.68 -10.53 -114.91
CA SER A 373 -11.07 -11.39 -116.04
C SER A 373 -12.15 -10.72 -116.91
N SER A 374 -13.14 -10.07 -116.30
CA SER A 374 -14.17 -9.29 -116.99
C SER A 374 -13.55 -8.12 -117.75
N THR A 375 -12.62 -7.39 -117.13
CA THR A 375 -11.89 -6.29 -117.77
C THR A 375 -11.05 -6.80 -118.94
N ARG A 376 -10.35 -7.93 -118.77
CA ARG A 376 -9.59 -8.57 -119.85
C ARG A 376 -10.49 -8.99 -121.01
N GLN A 377 -11.65 -9.60 -120.74
CA GLN A 377 -12.63 -9.95 -121.77
C GLN A 377 -13.17 -8.71 -122.48
N ALA A 378 -13.44 -7.63 -121.75
CA ALA A 378 -13.85 -6.36 -122.34
C ALA A 378 -12.74 -5.80 -123.27
N PHE A 379 -11.47 -5.86 -122.86
CA PHE A 379 -10.33 -5.47 -123.70
C PHE A 379 -10.17 -6.38 -124.93
N GLU A 380 -10.30 -7.70 -124.80
CA GLU A 380 -10.26 -8.64 -125.92
C GLU A 380 -11.41 -8.40 -126.91
N LYS A 381 -12.60 -8.06 -126.39
CA LYS A 381 -13.73 -7.66 -127.22
C LYS A 381 -13.44 -6.36 -127.97
N VAL A 382 -12.95 -5.33 -127.30
CA VAL A 382 -12.52 -4.07 -127.94
C VAL A 382 -11.44 -4.35 -129.00
N TYR A 383 -10.47 -5.21 -128.71
CA TYR A 383 -9.40 -5.57 -129.65
C TYR A 383 -9.91 -6.30 -130.88
N THR A 384 -10.81 -7.27 -130.71
CA THR A 384 -11.43 -8.02 -131.82
C THR A 384 -12.36 -7.14 -132.65
N GLU A 385 -13.11 -6.26 -132.02
CA GLU A 385 -14.01 -5.29 -132.68
C GLU A 385 -13.21 -4.23 -133.45
N MET A 386 -12.09 -3.75 -132.90
CA MET A 386 -11.15 -2.86 -133.58
C MET A 386 -10.49 -3.53 -134.79
N ASN A 387 -10.04 -4.79 -134.67
CA ASN A 387 -9.49 -5.56 -135.80
C ASN A 387 -10.53 -5.86 -136.88
N SER A 388 -11.77 -6.14 -136.49
CA SER A 388 -12.90 -6.33 -137.40
C SER A 388 -13.20 -5.03 -138.17
N GLN A 389 -13.24 -3.89 -137.48
CA GLN A 389 -13.39 -2.58 -138.12
C GLN A 389 -12.22 -2.26 -139.06
N MET A 390 -10.97 -2.56 -138.67
CA MET A 390 -9.80 -2.41 -139.53
C MET A 390 -9.89 -3.27 -140.80
N GLY A 391 -10.39 -4.51 -140.67
CA GLY A 391 -10.67 -5.40 -141.79
C GLY A 391 -11.75 -4.86 -142.71
N ALA A 392 -12.87 -4.38 -142.16
CA ALA A 392 -13.94 -3.75 -142.94
C ALA A 392 -13.47 -2.48 -143.68
N ILE A 393 -12.58 -1.69 -143.06
CA ILE A 393 -11.94 -0.52 -143.71
C ILE A 393 -11.04 -0.98 -144.87
N SER A 394 -10.26 -2.05 -144.68
CA SER A 394 -9.42 -2.63 -145.74
C SER A 394 -10.25 -3.11 -146.94
N ASP A 395 -11.37 -3.80 -146.69
CA ASP A 395 -12.29 -4.28 -147.73
C ASP A 395 -12.99 -3.13 -148.46
N ALA A 396 -13.35 -2.06 -147.74
CA ALA A 396 -13.91 -0.85 -148.35
C ALA A 396 -12.91 -0.14 -149.27
N ILE A 397 -11.64 -0.04 -148.87
CA ILE A 397 -10.56 0.53 -149.69
C ILE A 397 -10.31 -0.34 -150.94
N TYR A 398 -10.31 -1.66 -150.77
CA TYR A 398 -10.16 -2.61 -151.88
C TYR A 398 -11.28 -2.46 -152.92
N ASN A 399 -12.54 -2.40 -152.46
CA ASN A 399 -13.70 -2.20 -153.34
C ASN A 399 -13.71 -0.83 -154.03
N HIS A 400 -13.28 0.23 -153.34
CA HIS A 400 -13.16 1.56 -153.93
C HIS A 400 -12.10 1.62 -155.04
N THR A 401 -10.98 0.93 -154.85
CA THR A 401 -9.90 0.82 -155.84
C THR A 401 -10.35 0.06 -157.10
N GLN A 402 -11.17 -0.97 -156.95
CA GLN A 402 -11.75 -1.72 -158.08
C GLN A 402 -12.76 -0.88 -158.87
N LYS A 403 -13.60 -0.09 -158.20
CA LYS A 403 -14.52 0.83 -158.87
C LYS A 403 -13.79 1.90 -159.68
N MET A 404 -12.66 2.42 -159.18
CA MET A 404 -11.80 3.35 -159.94
C MET A 404 -11.20 2.69 -161.20
N ARG A 405 -10.75 1.43 -161.12
CA ARG A 405 -10.25 0.72 -162.30
C ARG A 405 -11.32 0.53 -163.37
N GLN A 406 -12.55 0.21 -162.96
CA GLN A 406 -13.68 0.06 -163.89
C GLN A 406 -14.04 1.38 -164.59
N ALA A 407 -14.04 2.50 -163.86
CA ALA A 407 -14.27 3.83 -164.42
C ALA A 407 -13.19 4.25 -165.45
N ALA A 408 -11.91 3.94 -165.19
CA ALA A 408 -10.81 4.27 -166.10
C ALA A 408 -10.86 3.47 -167.44
N THR A 409 -11.45 2.28 -167.44
CA THR A 409 -11.71 1.50 -168.67
C THR A 409 -12.87 2.05 -169.49
N GLN A 410 -13.92 2.57 -168.85
CA GLN A 410 -15.07 3.16 -169.55
C GLN A 410 -14.73 4.50 -170.24
N GLU A 411 -13.83 5.31 -169.69
CA GLU A 411 -13.37 6.54 -170.34
C GLU A 411 -12.57 6.28 -171.63
N ARG A 412 -11.73 5.23 -171.69
CA ARG A 412 -10.98 4.87 -172.91
C ARG A 412 -11.89 4.39 -174.05
N GLU A 413 -13.03 3.78 -173.74
CA GLU A 413 -14.01 3.33 -174.73
C GLU A 413 -14.84 4.50 -175.29
N GLN A 414 -15.10 5.54 -174.49
CA GLN A 414 -15.74 6.78 -174.96
C GLN A 414 -14.80 7.63 -175.83
N GLU A 415 -13.51 7.70 -175.49
CA GLU A 415 -12.52 8.50 -176.23
C GLU A 415 -12.24 7.92 -177.64
N GLN A 416 -12.24 6.59 -177.79
CA GLN A 416 -12.11 5.93 -179.10
C GLN A 416 -13.36 6.00 -179.99
N ALA A 417 -14.55 6.17 -179.40
CA ALA A 417 -15.81 6.36 -180.13
C ALA A 417 -15.91 7.77 -180.72
N LEU A 418 -15.51 8.79 -179.96
CA LEU A 418 -15.45 10.19 -180.41
C LEU A 418 -14.43 10.41 -181.54
N PHE A 419 -13.30 9.70 -181.52
CA PHE A 419 -12.29 9.80 -182.58
C PHE A 419 -12.76 9.23 -183.93
N ARG A 420 -13.63 8.22 -183.92
CA ARG A 420 -14.23 7.63 -185.13
C ARG A 420 -15.29 8.55 -185.75
N GLN A 421 -16.10 9.19 -184.92
CA GLN A 421 -17.14 10.13 -185.36
C GLN A 421 -16.54 11.39 -186.01
N ALA A 422 -15.43 11.91 -185.47
CA ALA A 422 -14.71 13.04 -186.06
C ALA A 422 -14.07 12.74 -187.43
N GLN A 423 -13.76 11.46 -187.71
CA GLN A 423 -13.15 11.04 -188.99
C GLN A 423 -14.19 10.92 -190.12
N GLU A 424 -15.45 10.59 -189.78
CA GLU A 424 -16.56 10.53 -190.74
C GLU A 424 -17.04 11.95 -191.16
N GLU A 425 -17.12 12.90 -190.23
CA GLU A 425 -17.55 14.29 -190.53
C GLU A 425 -16.53 15.06 -191.41
N ALA A 426 -15.23 14.81 -191.24
CA ALA A 426 -14.18 15.45 -192.04
C ALA A 426 -14.20 15.03 -193.53
N SER A 427 -14.66 13.80 -193.81
CA SER A 427 -14.81 13.30 -195.19
C SER A 427 -16.06 13.90 -195.87
N GLU A 428 -17.14 14.11 -195.12
CA GLU A 428 -18.37 14.72 -195.63
C GLU A 428 -18.19 16.21 -195.97
N LEU A 429 -17.35 16.92 -195.21
CA LEU A 429 -17.01 18.32 -195.47
C LEU A 429 -16.20 18.52 -196.77
N ALA A 430 -15.31 17.58 -197.11
CA ALA A 430 -14.58 17.60 -198.38
C ALA A 430 -15.51 17.40 -199.60
N ASN A 431 -16.62 16.67 -199.41
CA ASN A 431 -17.67 16.46 -200.41
C ASN A 431 -18.50 17.74 -200.68
N ASN A 432 -18.58 18.65 -199.72
CA ASN A 432 -19.38 19.88 -199.85
C ASN A 432 -18.60 21.07 -200.44
N GLN A 433 -17.28 21.14 -200.24
CA GLN A 433 -16.48 22.22 -200.85
C GLN A 433 -16.29 22.09 -202.37
N HIS A 434 -16.28 20.88 -202.93
CA HIS A 434 -16.17 20.75 -204.40
C HIS A 434 -17.49 21.08 -205.12
N LYS A 435 -18.63 20.92 -204.44
CA LYS A 435 -19.95 21.31 -204.97
C LYS A 435 -20.16 22.83 -205.01
N CYS A 436 -19.61 23.57 -204.04
CA CYS A 436 -19.67 25.04 -204.02
C CYS A 436 -18.84 25.69 -205.15
N ALA A 437 -17.93 24.94 -205.77
CA ALA A 437 -17.17 25.40 -206.93
C ALA A 437 -17.90 25.23 -208.29
N MET A 438 -19.11 24.65 -208.33
CA MET A 438 -19.89 24.61 -209.57
C MET A 438 -20.53 25.95 -209.97
N GLU A 439 -20.83 26.87 -209.05
CA GLU A 439 -21.95 27.80 -209.28
C GLU A 439 -21.57 29.29 -209.47
N LEU A 440 -20.28 29.60 -209.63
CA LEU A 440 -19.79 30.95 -209.97
C LEU A 440 -19.47 31.13 -211.47
N ALA A 441 -20.27 30.50 -212.34
CA ALA A 441 -20.12 30.52 -213.79
C ALA A 441 -21.04 31.52 -214.54
N GLY A 442 -21.76 32.42 -213.87
CA GLY A 442 -22.27 33.61 -214.57
C GLY A 442 -23.67 34.07 -214.18
N ARG A 443 -23.74 35.32 -213.74
CA ARG A 443 -24.85 36.22 -214.03
C ARG A 443 -24.36 37.66 -214.00
N THR A 444 -24.63 38.33 -215.12
CA THR A 444 -24.35 39.72 -215.49
C THR A 444 -25.31 40.70 -214.79
N ASP A 445 -24.75 41.84 -214.38
CA ASP A 445 -25.32 43.17 -214.09
C ASP A 445 -26.44 43.41 -213.05
N TYR A 446 -26.11 44.35 -212.14
CA TYR A 446 -26.90 45.30 -211.34
C TYR A 446 -27.72 44.88 -210.09
N ILE A 447 -27.09 45.17 -208.93
CA ILE A 447 -27.54 45.90 -207.72
C ILE A 447 -28.53 45.28 -206.67
N MET A 448 -27.95 45.15 -205.46
CA MET A 448 -28.41 45.23 -204.04
C MET A 448 -29.02 44.05 -203.23
N PHE A 449 -28.24 43.71 -202.17
CA PHE A 449 -28.49 43.21 -200.79
C PHE A 449 -29.38 41.98 -200.51
N SER A 450 -28.85 40.95 -199.82
CA SER A 450 -28.74 40.88 -198.34
C SER A 450 -28.11 39.56 -197.82
N ASP A 451 -27.53 39.69 -196.63
CA ASP A 451 -26.68 38.88 -195.72
C ASP A 451 -26.65 37.33 -195.69
N CYS A 452 -25.43 36.87 -195.39
CA CYS A 452 -25.00 35.54 -194.92
C CYS A 452 -25.32 35.32 -193.43
N ASN A 453 -25.61 34.07 -193.06
CA ASN A 453 -25.36 33.54 -191.72
C ASN A 453 -24.78 32.12 -191.80
N TYR A 454 -23.83 31.88 -190.88
CA TYR A 454 -22.94 30.72 -190.73
C TYR A 454 -23.65 29.41 -190.39
#